data_AF-A0A9E2ZHE9-F1
#
_entry.id   AF-A0A9E2ZHE9-F1
#
_cell.length_a   1.000
_cell.length_b   1.000
_cell.length_c   1.000
_cell.angle_alpha   90.00
_cell.angle_beta   90.00
_cell.angle_gamma   90.00
#
_symmetry.space_group_name_H-M   'P 1'
#
loop_
_entity.id
_entity.type
_entity.pdbx_description
1 polymer ?
#
loop_
_entity_poly.entity_id
_entity_poly.type
_entity_poly.pdbx_seq_one_letter_code
_entity_poly.pdbx_strand_id
1 'polypeptide(L)'
;MTVRAREPIWIAYLTRSEAGRSAAYRPQPQISAPAIAFPSMRDADRGVLAFAAAHHLILAEHVASLLGSNADAARERLARLQLAGLIRRTRMLAIRPGGYQITSAGLAAIASELPPPRLDPGRYWLWLAATKGGNFGPVDRVLTEREMRARDPQRDPAELEAQPPDPTADPSEPIGPCFGVRPGGTEVPPSTGLHYPDLLLVTSAGRVPIELELSCPGAERLGSIMSGYAAQPDIRGVLYMTDDQQVARLIETVSARLGISELIHLQRIG
;
A
#
# COMPACT_ATOMS: atom_id res chain seq x y z
N MET A 1 17.98 17.79 36.75
CA MET A 1 17.59 16.39 36.46
C MET A 1 17.48 16.27 34.95
N THR A 2 18.52 15.71 34.32
CA THR A 2 18.67 15.65 32.87
C THR A 2 18.15 14.30 32.40
N VAL A 3 17.06 14.29 31.63
CA VAL A 3 16.52 13.08 31.02
C VAL A 3 17.40 12.75 29.81
N ARG A 4 18.12 11.63 29.89
CA ARG A 4 18.91 11.08 28.77
C ARG A 4 17.95 10.57 27.69
N ALA A 5 18.11 11.08 26.48
CA ALA A 5 17.52 10.50 25.28
C ALA A 5 18.09 9.07 25.09
N ARG A 6 17.21 8.10 24.91
CA ARG A 6 17.58 6.75 24.47
C ARG A 6 17.73 6.79 22.95
N GLU A 7 18.92 6.48 22.45
CA GLU A 7 19.18 6.28 21.03
C GLU A 7 18.40 5.06 20.52
N PRO A 8 17.80 5.11 19.31
CA PRO A 8 17.32 3.92 18.65
C PRO A 8 18.47 3.19 17.94
N ILE A 9 18.67 1.94 18.34
CA ILE A 9 19.44 0.92 17.63
C ILE A 9 18.75 0.64 16.27
N TRP A 10 19.48 0.05 15.32
CA TRP A 10 19.00 -0.72 14.14
C TRP A 10 19.27 -0.11 12.74
N ILE A 11 20.55 -0.16 12.32
CA ILE A 11 20.96 -0.39 10.93
C ILE A 11 21.36 -1.87 10.85
N ALA A 12 20.67 -2.67 10.02
CA ALA A 12 21.24 -3.84 9.31
C ALA A 12 20.14 -4.73 8.73
N TYR A 13 19.52 -4.37 7.59
CA TYR A 13 18.88 -5.40 6.72
C TYR A 13 18.78 -5.02 5.22
N LEU A 14 19.27 -3.86 4.75
CA LEU A 14 19.05 -3.41 3.37
C LEU A 14 20.27 -3.32 2.45
N THR A 15 21.45 -3.82 2.84
CA THR A 15 22.62 -3.79 1.95
C THR A 15 22.86 -5.13 1.24
N ARG A 16 22.35 -5.25 0.00
CA ARG A 16 23.00 -5.85 -1.19
C ARG A 16 21.99 -6.15 -2.30
N SER A 17 22.05 -5.41 -3.41
CA SER A 17 22.41 -6.02 -4.71
C SER A 17 22.70 -4.95 -5.76
N GLU A 18 23.76 -5.19 -6.50
CA GLU A 18 24.37 -4.33 -7.50
C GLU A 18 23.53 -4.15 -8.78
N ALA A 19 23.95 -3.13 -9.53
CA ALA A 19 23.52 -2.72 -10.85
C ALA A 19 23.23 -3.87 -11.83
N GLY A 20 22.03 -3.86 -12.41
CA GLY A 20 21.66 -4.70 -13.55
C GLY A 20 20.71 -3.95 -14.47
N ARG A 21 21.18 -3.64 -15.68
CA ARG A 21 20.43 -2.91 -16.72
C ARG A 21 19.11 -3.61 -17.06
N SER A 22 18.06 -2.81 -17.16
CA SER A 22 16.69 -3.21 -17.51
C SER A 22 16.64 -3.85 -18.91
N ALA A 23 16.29 -5.14 -18.96
CA ALA A 23 15.87 -5.82 -20.18
C ALA A 23 14.33 -5.84 -20.20
N ALA A 24 13.75 -5.34 -21.30
CA ALA A 24 12.30 -5.24 -21.49
C ALA A 24 11.58 -6.58 -21.20
N TYR A 25 10.68 -6.55 -20.23
CA TYR A 25 9.80 -7.67 -19.89
C TYR A 25 8.87 -7.98 -21.07
N ARG A 26 8.97 -9.20 -21.61
CA ARG A 26 7.93 -9.79 -22.47
C ARG A 26 7.01 -10.67 -21.62
N PRO A 27 5.69 -10.43 -21.59
CA PRO A 27 4.77 -11.35 -20.94
C PRO A 27 4.80 -12.71 -21.65
N GLN A 28 4.96 -13.80 -20.89
CA GLN A 28 4.79 -15.15 -21.41
C GLN A 28 3.30 -15.43 -21.67
N PRO A 29 2.98 -16.24 -22.71
CA PRO A 29 1.61 -16.57 -23.05
C PRO A 29 0.89 -17.30 -21.91
N GLN A 30 -0.36 -16.90 -21.66
CA GLN A 30 -1.26 -17.47 -20.68
C GLN A 30 -1.60 -18.91 -21.08
N ILE A 31 -1.07 -19.89 -20.36
CA ILE A 31 -1.56 -21.27 -20.45
C ILE A 31 -2.70 -21.39 -19.43
N SER A 32 -3.94 -21.30 -19.92
CA SER A 32 -5.14 -21.55 -19.13
C SER A 32 -5.21 -23.04 -18.79
N ALA A 33 -4.80 -23.41 -17.58
CA ALA A 33 -5.06 -24.74 -17.03
C ALA A 33 -6.53 -24.83 -16.55
N PRO A 34 -7.20 -25.99 -16.70
CA PRO A 34 -8.57 -26.17 -16.22
C PRO A 34 -8.63 -26.06 -14.69
N ALA A 35 -9.67 -25.39 -14.18
CA ALA A 35 -9.91 -25.20 -12.76
C ALA A 35 -10.22 -26.56 -12.10
N ILE A 36 -9.25 -27.10 -11.37
CA ILE A 36 -9.49 -28.24 -10.48
C ILE A 36 -10.31 -27.71 -9.31
N ALA A 37 -11.49 -28.30 -9.07
CA ALA A 37 -12.36 -27.94 -7.95
C ALA A 37 -11.55 -28.02 -6.63
N PHE A 38 -11.37 -26.88 -5.95
CA PHE A 38 -10.69 -26.84 -4.68
C PHE A 38 -11.66 -27.37 -3.60
N PRO A 39 -11.44 -28.56 -3.02
CA PRO A 39 -12.35 -29.09 -2.02
C PRO A 39 -12.41 -28.15 -0.81
N SER A 40 -13.62 -27.83 -0.37
CA SER A 40 -14.00 -26.97 0.78
C SER A 40 -12.90 -26.00 1.25
N MET A 41 -12.87 -24.80 0.66
CA MET A 41 -11.97 -23.72 1.07
C MET A 41 -12.13 -23.40 2.56
N ARG A 42 -11.08 -23.66 3.36
CA ARG A 42 -11.05 -23.39 4.81
C ARG A 42 -10.90 -21.90 5.09
N ASP A 43 -11.28 -21.44 6.28
CA ASP A 43 -11.19 -20.01 6.66
C ASP A 43 -9.76 -19.46 6.59
N ALA A 44 -8.76 -20.27 6.97
CA ALA A 44 -7.36 -19.90 6.80
C ALA A 44 -6.96 -19.75 5.33
N ASP A 45 -7.55 -20.52 4.41
CA ASP A 45 -7.31 -20.38 2.98
C ASP A 45 -7.98 -19.10 2.43
N ARG A 46 -9.18 -18.74 2.90
CA ARG A 46 -9.81 -17.43 2.61
C ARG A 46 -8.98 -16.27 3.14
N GLY A 47 -8.46 -16.36 4.36
CA GLY A 47 -7.60 -15.33 4.96
C GLY A 47 -6.32 -15.10 4.14
N VAL A 48 -5.68 -16.16 3.64
CA VAL A 48 -4.52 -16.04 2.76
C VAL A 48 -4.89 -15.44 1.40
N LEU A 49 -6.05 -15.78 0.84
CA LEU A 49 -6.51 -15.20 -0.44
C LEU A 49 -6.92 -13.74 -0.27
N ALA A 50 -7.61 -13.36 0.80
CA ALA A 50 -7.92 -11.97 1.12
C ALA A 50 -6.62 -11.15 1.28
N PHE A 51 -5.64 -11.74 1.97
CA PHE A 51 -4.30 -11.17 2.06
C PHE A 51 -3.64 -11.05 0.67
N ALA A 52 -3.69 -12.09 -0.17
CA ALA A 52 -3.16 -12.05 -1.54
C ALA A 52 -3.92 -11.09 -2.48
N ALA A 53 -5.18 -10.76 -2.18
CA ALA A 53 -6.00 -9.82 -2.95
C ALA A 53 -5.67 -8.36 -2.62
N ALA A 54 -5.39 -8.09 -1.35
CA ALA A 54 -4.91 -6.79 -0.89
C ALA A 54 -3.45 -6.52 -1.31
N HIS A 55 -2.64 -7.58 -1.51
CA HIS A 55 -1.20 -7.46 -1.72
C HIS A 55 -0.74 -7.96 -3.09
N HIS A 56 0.10 -7.15 -3.75
CA HIS A 56 0.56 -7.44 -5.11
C HIS A 56 1.44 -8.69 -5.25
N LEU A 57 2.07 -9.11 -4.15
CA LEU A 57 2.91 -10.30 -4.03
C LEU A 57 2.89 -10.78 -2.58
N ILE A 58 2.82 -12.09 -2.33
CA ILE A 58 2.96 -12.68 -1.00
C ILE A 58 4.06 -13.75 -1.00
N LEU A 59 4.77 -13.91 0.11
CA LEU A 59 5.81 -14.92 0.33
C LEU A 59 5.33 -15.91 1.39
N ALA A 60 6.03 -17.03 1.51
CA ALA A 60 5.71 -18.04 2.52
C ALA A 60 5.87 -17.49 3.95
N GLU A 61 6.88 -16.67 4.16
CA GLU A 61 7.17 -16.02 5.43
C GLU A 61 6.02 -15.08 5.85
N HIS A 62 5.31 -14.50 4.89
CA HIS A 62 4.15 -13.63 5.14
C HIS A 62 2.94 -14.43 5.54
N VAL A 63 2.68 -15.54 4.85
CA VAL A 63 1.60 -16.47 5.22
C VAL A 63 1.87 -17.10 6.57
N ALA A 64 3.13 -17.43 6.89
CA ALA A 64 3.53 -17.92 8.19
C ALA A 64 3.22 -16.90 9.29
N SER A 65 3.62 -15.64 9.11
CA SER A 65 3.34 -14.54 10.04
C SER A 65 1.83 -14.23 10.17
N LEU A 66 1.09 -14.24 9.06
CA LEU A 66 -0.35 -14.00 9.04
C LEU A 66 -1.11 -15.07 9.83
N LEU A 67 -0.73 -16.33 9.67
CA LEU A 67 -1.43 -17.48 10.26
C LEU A 67 -0.86 -17.92 11.61
N GLY A 68 0.21 -17.30 12.11
CA GLY A 68 0.92 -17.76 13.29
C GLY A 68 1.51 -19.17 13.13
N SER A 69 1.90 -19.54 11.91
CA SER A 69 2.46 -20.87 11.59
C SER A 69 3.95 -20.79 11.25
N ASN A 70 4.61 -21.94 11.11
CA ASN A 70 5.97 -21.98 10.58
C ASN A 70 6.00 -21.82 9.04
N ALA A 71 7.19 -21.58 8.50
CA ALA A 71 7.40 -21.32 7.08
C ALA A 71 7.09 -22.53 6.18
N ASP A 72 7.32 -23.76 6.64
CA ASP A 72 7.07 -24.96 5.85
C ASP A 72 5.57 -25.22 5.66
N ALA A 73 4.79 -25.10 6.74
CA ALA A 73 3.33 -25.18 6.67
C ALA A 73 2.73 -24.09 5.76
N ALA A 74 3.32 -22.89 5.77
CA ALA A 74 2.94 -21.81 4.87
C ALA A 74 3.28 -22.12 3.40
N ARG A 75 4.46 -22.70 3.13
CA ARG A 75 4.85 -23.14 1.77
C ARG A 75 3.93 -24.23 1.24
N GLU A 76 3.59 -25.22 2.05
CA GLU A 76 2.65 -26.29 1.68
C GLU A 76 1.25 -25.73 1.37
N ARG A 77 0.80 -24.75 2.15
CA ARG A 77 -0.47 -24.07 1.89
C ARG A 77 -0.45 -23.30 0.58
N LEU A 78 0.59 -22.51 0.34
CA LEU A 78 0.77 -21.78 -0.92
C LEU A 78 0.88 -22.74 -2.11
N ALA A 79 1.57 -23.87 -1.97
CA ALA A 79 1.64 -24.89 -3.00
C ALA A 79 0.25 -25.47 -3.35
N ARG A 80 -0.59 -25.74 -2.35
CA ARG A 80 -1.98 -26.20 -2.59
C ARG A 80 -2.84 -25.15 -3.27
N LEU A 81 -2.78 -23.89 -2.82
CA LEU A 81 -3.50 -22.78 -3.47
C LEU A 81 -3.00 -22.54 -4.91
N GLN A 82 -1.71 -22.78 -5.17
CA GLN A 82 -1.13 -22.70 -6.50
C GLN A 82 -1.61 -23.84 -7.41
N LEU A 83 -1.61 -25.09 -6.91
CA LEU A 83 -2.12 -26.25 -7.64
C LEU A 83 -3.61 -26.08 -8.00
N ALA A 84 -4.36 -25.36 -7.18
CA ALA A 84 -5.76 -25.00 -7.42
C ALA A 84 -5.95 -23.86 -8.43
N GLY A 85 -4.88 -23.23 -8.90
CA GLY A 85 -4.94 -22.06 -9.77
C GLY A 85 -5.43 -20.78 -9.10
N LEU A 86 -5.56 -20.74 -7.77
CA LEU A 86 -6.05 -19.56 -7.02
C LEU A 86 -4.96 -18.51 -6.81
N ILE A 87 -3.70 -18.95 -6.79
CA ILE A 87 -2.52 -18.10 -6.81
C ILE A 87 -1.53 -18.61 -7.87
N ARG A 88 -0.69 -17.73 -8.39
CA ARG A 88 0.41 -18.10 -9.29
C ARG A 88 1.74 -17.76 -8.65
N ARG A 89 2.74 -18.62 -8.85
CA ARG A 89 4.10 -18.33 -8.43
C ARG A 89 4.76 -17.40 -9.45
N THR A 90 5.28 -16.28 -8.98
CA THR A 90 6.01 -15.30 -9.78
C THR A 90 7.47 -15.31 -9.36
N ARG A 91 8.36 -15.53 -10.33
CA ARG A 91 9.79 -15.29 -10.14
C ARG A 91 10.07 -13.83 -10.45
N MET A 92 10.35 -13.04 -9.42
CA MET A 92 10.98 -11.74 -9.61
C MET A 92 12.49 -11.97 -9.57
N LEU A 93 13.21 -11.48 -10.59
CA LEU A 93 14.65 -11.71 -10.74
C LEU A 93 15.47 -11.26 -9.51
N ALA A 94 14.92 -10.35 -8.68
CA ALA A 94 15.54 -9.82 -7.47
C ALA A 94 15.03 -10.43 -6.14
N ILE A 95 13.91 -11.17 -6.12
CA ILE A 95 13.31 -11.67 -4.86
C ILE A 95 13.49 -13.19 -4.80
N ARG A 96 14.42 -13.61 -3.94
CA ARG A 96 14.50 -15.00 -3.46
C ARG A 96 14.16 -15.02 -1.97
N PRO A 97 13.19 -15.84 -1.54
CA PRO A 97 12.42 -16.82 -2.31
C PRO A 97 11.37 -16.17 -3.25
N GLY A 98 11.05 -16.83 -4.37
CA GLY A 98 10.04 -16.31 -5.31
C GLY A 98 8.64 -16.24 -4.69
N GLY A 99 7.88 -15.20 -5.01
CA GLY A 99 6.58 -14.93 -4.39
C GLY A 99 5.38 -15.43 -5.18
N TYR A 100 4.19 -15.17 -4.65
CA TYR A 100 2.91 -15.62 -5.17
C TYR A 100 1.99 -14.43 -5.38
N GLN A 101 1.17 -14.46 -6.42
CA GLN A 101 0.15 -13.46 -6.69
C GLN A 101 -1.21 -14.13 -6.81
N ILE A 102 -2.27 -13.45 -6.35
CA ILE A 102 -3.62 -13.96 -6.58
C ILE A 102 -3.97 -13.94 -8.07
N THR A 103 -4.71 -14.95 -8.53
CA THR A 103 -5.27 -15.01 -9.88
C THR A 103 -6.69 -14.44 -9.90
N SER A 104 -7.28 -14.28 -11.08
CA SER A 104 -8.72 -13.98 -11.21
C SER A 104 -9.59 -15.04 -10.54
N ALA A 105 -9.22 -16.33 -10.65
CA ALA A 105 -9.91 -17.42 -9.97
C ALA A 105 -9.81 -17.30 -8.44
N GLY A 106 -8.64 -16.90 -7.92
CA GLY A 106 -8.47 -16.63 -6.49
C GLY A 106 -9.34 -15.49 -5.98
N LEU A 107 -9.43 -14.39 -6.73
CA LEU A 107 -10.29 -13.24 -6.41
C LEU A 107 -11.77 -13.65 -6.40
N ALA A 108 -12.21 -14.37 -7.43
CA ALA A 108 -13.58 -14.87 -7.52
C ALA A 108 -13.93 -15.81 -6.35
N ALA A 109 -12.99 -16.65 -5.91
CA ALA A 109 -13.21 -17.60 -4.83
C ALA A 109 -13.43 -16.97 -3.45
N ILE A 110 -13.05 -15.70 -3.28
CA ILE A 110 -13.34 -14.89 -2.08
C ILE A 110 -14.35 -13.76 -2.33
N ALA A 111 -15.01 -13.76 -3.49
CA ALA A 111 -15.91 -12.68 -3.93
C ALA A 111 -15.26 -11.28 -3.80
N SER A 112 -13.96 -11.18 -4.13
CA SER A 112 -13.24 -9.92 -4.03
C SER A 112 -13.66 -8.97 -5.15
N GLU A 113 -14.02 -7.75 -4.77
CA GLU A 113 -14.33 -6.66 -5.70
C GLU A 113 -13.07 -5.98 -6.25
N LEU A 114 -11.88 -6.40 -5.81
CA LEU A 114 -10.60 -5.81 -6.20
C LEU A 114 -10.14 -6.30 -7.59
N PRO A 115 -9.70 -5.41 -8.51
CA PRO A 115 -9.15 -5.83 -9.81
C PRO A 115 -7.80 -6.57 -9.68
N PRO A 116 -7.33 -7.35 -10.67
CA PRO A 116 -6.06 -8.09 -10.56
C PRO A 116 -4.83 -7.21 -10.28
N PRO A 117 -3.92 -7.60 -9.38
CA PRO A 117 -2.76 -6.78 -8.99
C PRO A 117 -1.67 -6.68 -10.08
N ARG A 118 -1.07 -5.49 -10.24
CA ARG A 118 0.20 -5.26 -10.98
C ARG A 118 1.39 -5.26 -10.00
N LEU A 119 2.55 -5.80 -10.36
CA LEU A 119 3.67 -6.02 -9.39
C LEU A 119 4.33 -4.71 -8.89
N ASP A 120 4.47 -4.54 -7.57
CA ASP A 120 5.35 -3.56 -6.92
C ASP A 120 5.86 -4.08 -5.54
N PRO A 121 7.15 -4.47 -5.40
CA PRO A 121 7.73 -5.00 -4.16
C PRO A 121 7.95 -3.99 -3.03
N GLY A 122 8.08 -2.70 -3.33
CA GLY A 122 8.47 -1.69 -2.34
C GLY A 122 7.33 -1.43 -1.35
N ARG A 123 6.14 -1.20 -1.89
CA ARG A 123 4.89 -1.00 -1.12
C ARG A 123 4.53 -2.20 -0.23
N TYR A 124 5.00 -3.38 -0.63
CA TYR A 124 4.76 -4.62 0.09
C TYR A 124 5.48 -4.68 1.45
N TRP A 125 6.79 -4.36 1.48
CA TRP A 125 7.57 -4.34 2.72
C TRP A 125 7.09 -3.26 3.68
N LEU A 126 6.67 -2.13 3.12
CA LEU A 126 6.13 -1.03 3.90
C LEU A 126 4.89 -1.45 4.69
N TRP A 127 3.98 -2.20 4.05
CA TRP A 127 2.76 -2.67 4.71
C TRP A 127 3.05 -3.63 5.88
N LEU A 128 4.03 -4.53 5.72
CA LEU A 128 4.45 -5.41 6.81
C LEU A 128 5.03 -4.64 8.00
N ALA A 129 5.87 -3.64 7.73
CA ALA A 129 6.43 -2.80 8.78
C ALA A 129 5.31 -2.08 9.56
N ALA A 130 4.28 -1.61 8.85
CA ALA A 130 3.11 -0.95 9.42
C ALA A 130 2.22 -1.88 10.27
N THR A 131 2.01 -3.12 9.84
CA THR A 131 1.04 -4.03 10.47
C THR A 131 1.61 -4.98 11.51
N LYS A 132 2.93 -5.26 11.47
CA LYS A 132 3.57 -6.28 12.32
C LYS A 132 4.77 -5.78 13.11
N GLY A 133 5.41 -4.69 12.69
CA GLY A 133 6.65 -4.22 13.31
C GLY A 133 6.46 -3.46 14.62
N GLY A 134 5.27 -2.88 14.86
CA GLY A 134 5.10 -1.87 15.92
C GLY A 134 5.92 -0.59 15.68
N ASN A 135 6.60 -0.50 14.52
CA ASN A 135 7.51 0.59 14.14
C ASN A 135 6.82 1.95 14.03
N PHE A 136 5.49 1.95 13.88
CA PHE A 136 4.67 3.15 13.71
C PHE A 136 3.82 3.46 14.96
N GLY A 137 4.10 2.79 16.08
CA GLY A 137 3.30 2.91 17.29
C GLY A 137 1.94 2.20 17.18
N PRO A 138 0.97 2.54 18.04
CA PRO A 138 -0.38 1.97 17.98
C PRO A 138 -1.10 2.44 16.71
N VAL A 139 -1.35 1.51 15.80
CA VAL A 139 -2.09 1.74 14.56
C VAL A 139 -3.40 0.94 14.65
N ASP A 140 -4.53 1.63 14.50
CA ASP A 140 -5.86 1.00 14.53
C ASP A 140 -6.16 0.30 13.22
N ARG A 141 -5.72 0.90 12.10
CA ARG A 141 -5.91 0.35 10.76
C ARG A 141 -4.79 0.78 9.82
N VAL A 142 -4.38 -0.13 8.95
CA VAL A 142 -3.51 0.16 7.80
C VAL A 142 -4.33 -0.04 6.54
N LEU A 143 -4.38 0.97 5.68
CA LEU A 143 -5.08 0.95 4.42
C LEU A 143 -4.09 1.04 3.25
N THR A 144 -4.26 0.18 2.25
CA THR A 144 -3.52 0.26 0.99
C THR A 144 -4.18 1.23 0.02
N GLU A 145 -3.43 1.76 -0.95
CA GLU A 145 -3.96 2.60 -2.05
C GLU A 145 -5.25 2.01 -2.67
N ARG A 146 -5.24 0.69 -2.87
CA ARG A 146 -6.34 -0.04 -3.52
C ARG A 146 -7.58 -0.10 -2.65
N GLU A 147 -7.41 -0.35 -1.36
CA GLU A 147 -8.50 -0.32 -0.39
C GLU A 147 -9.09 1.07 -0.25
N MET A 148 -8.25 2.11 -0.27
CA MET A 148 -8.72 3.49 -0.23
C MET A 148 -9.54 3.81 -1.47
N ARG A 149 -9.04 3.51 -2.68
CA ARG A 149 -9.77 3.72 -3.95
C ARG A 149 -11.09 2.95 -4.04
N ALA A 150 -11.17 1.77 -3.43
CA ALA A 150 -12.37 0.95 -3.46
C ALA A 150 -13.45 1.47 -2.50
N ARG A 151 -13.05 2.14 -1.41
CA ARG A 151 -13.96 2.66 -0.38
C ARG A 151 -14.33 4.12 -0.57
N ASP A 152 -13.43 4.91 -1.16
CA ASP A 152 -13.79 6.26 -1.57
C ASP A 152 -14.84 6.15 -2.67
N PRO A 153 -16.00 6.79 -2.50
CA PRO A 153 -17.02 6.76 -3.53
C PRO A 153 -16.43 7.37 -4.80
N GLN A 154 -16.54 6.66 -5.92
CA GLN A 154 -16.31 7.24 -7.25
C GLN A 154 -17.43 8.23 -7.54
N ARG A 155 -17.45 9.36 -6.82
CA ARG A 155 -18.49 10.38 -6.96
C ARG A 155 -18.00 11.48 -7.89
N ASP A 156 -18.85 11.81 -8.86
CA ASP A 156 -18.69 13.03 -9.64
C ASP A 156 -18.75 14.23 -8.68
N PRO A 157 -17.84 15.21 -8.75
CA PRO A 157 -17.92 16.44 -7.98
C PRO A 157 -19.29 17.12 -8.01
N ALA A 158 -20.04 16.99 -9.11
CA ALA A 158 -21.39 17.55 -9.24
C ALA A 158 -22.46 16.83 -8.39
N GLU A 159 -22.25 15.55 -8.04
CA GLU A 159 -23.22 14.77 -7.26
C GLU A 159 -23.13 15.02 -5.75
N LEU A 160 -21.97 15.46 -5.27
CA LEU A 160 -21.72 15.77 -3.84
C LEU A 160 -22.47 17.01 -3.35
N GLU A 161 -22.72 17.99 -4.22
CA GLU A 161 -23.50 19.19 -3.87
C GLU A 161 -25.01 18.97 -3.93
N ALA A 162 -25.48 17.91 -4.61
CA ALA A 162 -26.88 17.79 -5.02
C ALA A 162 -27.70 16.73 -4.26
N GLN A 163 -27.10 15.87 -3.43
CA GLN A 163 -27.84 14.78 -2.79
C GLN A 163 -28.20 15.04 -1.31
N PRO A 164 -29.48 14.89 -0.92
CA PRO A 164 -29.86 14.78 0.48
C PRO A 164 -29.30 13.48 1.10
N PRO A 165 -29.07 13.43 2.42
CA PRO A 165 -28.45 12.29 3.08
C PRO A 165 -29.23 10.99 2.85
N ASP A 166 -28.51 9.91 2.55
CA ASP A 166 -29.06 8.56 2.35
C ASP A 166 -29.65 8.04 3.67
N PRO A 167 -30.96 7.75 3.75
CA PRO A 167 -31.61 7.28 4.97
C PRO A 167 -31.26 5.83 5.35
N THR A 168 -30.51 5.10 4.50
CA THR A 168 -30.08 3.71 4.75
C THR A 168 -28.63 3.59 5.21
N ALA A 169 -27.86 4.68 5.16
CA ALA A 169 -26.51 4.71 5.71
C ALA A 169 -26.56 4.55 7.24
N ASP A 170 -25.71 3.67 7.78
CA ASP A 170 -25.56 3.53 9.23
C ASP A 170 -25.08 4.89 9.80
N PRO A 171 -25.88 5.57 10.63
CA PRO A 171 -25.50 6.88 11.19
C PRO A 171 -24.27 6.82 12.11
N SER A 172 -23.79 5.61 12.44
CA SER A 172 -22.58 5.39 13.22
C SER A 172 -21.32 5.12 12.38
N GLU A 173 -21.44 4.86 11.07
CA GLU A 173 -20.31 4.97 10.15
C GLU A 173 -20.15 6.45 9.78
N PRO A 174 -19.06 7.12 10.20
CA PRO A 174 -18.81 8.45 9.70
C PRO A 174 -18.71 8.34 8.18
N ILE A 175 -19.50 9.13 7.45
CA ILE A 175 -19.14 9.53 6.08
C ILE A 175 -17.84 10.32 6.25
N GLY A 176 -16.74 9.59 6.39
CA GLY A 176 -15.43 10.16 6.65
C GLY A 176 -15.00 10.96 5.44
N PRO A 177 -14.11 11.95 5.61
CA PRO A 177 -13.45 12.55 4.46
C PRO A 177 -12.83 11.45 3.61
N CYS A 178 -12.85 11.62 2.29
CA CYS A 178 -12.17 10.74 1.34
C CYS A 178 -10.77 10.36 1.88
N PHE A 179 -10.38 9.11 1.71
CA PHE A 179 -9.03 8.64 2.01
C PHE A 179 -8.00 9.30 1.08
N GLY A 180 -8.37 9.52 -0.17
CA GLY A 180 -7.57 10.28 -1.11
C GLY A 180 -7.69 11.79 -0.88
N VAL A 181 -6.62 12.52 -1.20
CA VAL A 181 -6.59 13.99 -1.16
C VAL A 181 -6.76 14.57 -2.56
N ARG A 182 -7.40 15.73 -2.66
CA ARG A 182 -7.40 16.50 -3.89
C ARG A 182 -6.06 17.22 -4.03
N PRO A 183 -5.28 16.98 -5.10
CA PRO A 183 -4.09 17.79 -5.35
C PRO A 183 -4.48 19.28 -5.44
N GLY A 184 -3.77 20.14 -4.70
CA GLY A 184 -4.02 21.59 -4.65
C GLY A 184 -3.17 22.37 -5.65
N GLY A 185 -3.50 23.65 -5.87
CA GLY A 185 -2.75 24.55 -6.75
C GLY A 185 -3.64 25.28 -7.76
N THR A 186 -3.24 26.47 -8.18
CA THR A 186 -4.05 27.38 -9.01
C THR A 186 -4.27 26.93 -10.45
N GLU A 187 -3.62 25.84 -10.91
CA GLU A 187 -3.59 25.46 -12.33
C GLU A 187 -3.98 24.01 -12.61
N VAL A 188 -4.35 23.22 -11.60
CA VAL A 188 -4.74 21.83 -11.85
C VAL A 188 -6.23 21.77 -12.17
N PRO A 189 -6.64 21.28 -13.36
CA PRO A 189 -8.04 21.14 -13.70
C PRO A 189 -8.75 20.26 -12.66
N PRO A 190 -10.01 20.55 -12.29
CA PRO A 190 -10.79 19.75 -11.34
C PRO A 190 -11.00 18.27 -11.76
N SER A 191 -10.53 17.88 -12.95
CA SER A 191 -10.55 16.51 -13.48
C SER A 191 -9.39 15.62 -13.04
N THR A 192 -8.36 16.13 -12.35
CA THR A 192 -7.34 15.24 -11.74
C THR A 192 -7.93 14.64 -10.48
N GLY A 193 -8.46 13.42 -10.59
CA GLY A 193 -9.06 12.71 -9.48
C GLY A 193 -8.16 12.63 -8.23
N LEU A 194 -8.72 12.12 -7.14
CA LEU A 194 -8.02 12.01 -5.86
C LEU A 194 -6.66 11.33 -5.98
N HIS A 195 -5.66 11.92 -5.32
CA HIS A 195 -4.37 11.29 -5.05
C HIS A 195 -4.48 10.42 -3.81
N TYR A 196 -3.97 9.20 -3.89
CA TYR A 196 -4.02 8.23 -2.81
C TYR A 196 -2.58 7.89 -2.43
N PRO A 197 -2.22 7.93 -1.14
CA PRO A 197 -0.91 7.48 -0.72
C PRO A 197 -0.75 5.99 -0.94
N ASP A 198 0.50 5.52 -0.96
CA ASP A 198 0.79 4.09 -1.07
C ASP A 198 0.19 3.30 0.09
N LEU A 199 0.30 3.85 1.30
CA LEU A 199 -0.38 3.39 2.50
C LEU A 199 -0.93 4.56 3.31
N LEU A 200 -1.95 4.28 4.10
CA LEU A 200 -2.50 5.20 5.07
C LEU A 200 -2.61 4.50 6.42
N LEU A 201 -1.94 5.05 7.43
CA LEU A 201 -2.11 4.63 8.81
C LEU A 201 -3.25 5.42 9.43
N VAL A 202 -4.19 4.72 10.05
CA VAL A 202 -5.26 5.30 10.85
C VAL A 202 -4.96 5.01 12.31
N THR A 203 -4.93 6.08 13.10
CA THR A 203 -4.69 6.04 14.55
C THR A 203 -5.77 6.84 15.25
N SER A 204 -5.92 6.64 16.56
CA SER A 204 -6.80 7.45 17.41
C SER A 204 -6.52 8.96 17.35
N ALA A 205 -5.30 9.38 16.99
CA ALA A 205 -4.93 10.78 16.85
C ALA A 205 -5.26 11.36 15.46
N GLY A 206 -5.42 10.52 14.44
CA GLY A 206 -5.66 10.91 13.05
C GLY A 206 -4.97 9.99 12.05
N ARG A 207 -4.82 10.50 10.83
CA ARG A 207 -4.29 9.78 9.67
C ARG A 207 -2.84 10.16 9.38
N VAL A 208 -2.04 9.18 8.95
CA VAL A 208 -0.65 9.38 8.49
C VAL A 208 -0.47 8.69 7.13
N PRO A 209 -0.50 9.44 6.02
CA PRO A 209 -0.12 8.95 4.71
C PRO A 209 1.35 8.53 4.66
N ILE A 210 1.65 7.46 3.92
CA ILE A 210 3.01 7.04 3.61
C ILE A 210 3.18 6.95 2.09
N GLU A 211 4.23 7.59 1.60
CA GLU A 211 4.61 7.66 0.20
C GLU A 211 5.99 7.03 -0.01
N LEU A 212 6.08 6.09 -0.94
CA LEU A 212 7.33 5.48 -1.36
C LEU A 212 7.76 6.05 -2.71
N GLU A 213 8.70 6.98 -2.68
CA GLU A 213 9.18 7.69 -3.87
C GLU A 213 10.48 7.06 -4.39
N LEU A 214 10.34 6.09 -5.31
CA LEU A 214 11.47 5.37 -5.95
C LEU A 214 11.98 6.06 -7.23
N SER A 215 11.36 7.16 -7.64
CA SER A 215 11.74 7.92 -8.83
C SER A 215 11.40 9.38 -8.63
N CYS A 216 12.17 10.28 -9.24
CA CYS A 216 11.99 11.72 -9.06
C CYS A 216 10.64 12.22 -9.62
N PRO A 217 9.69 12.65 -8.76
CA PRO A 217 8.47 13.28 -9.23
C PRO A 217 8.75 14.69 -9.77
N GLY A 218 7.89 15.21 -10.64
CA GLY A 218 7.94 16.62 -11.00
C GLY A 218 7.62 17.51 -9.80
N ALA A 219 8.39 18.58 -9.58
CA ALA A 219 8.26 19.49 -8.44
C ALA A 219 6.85 20.10 -8.29
N GLU A 220 6.19 20.40 -9.41
CA GLU A 220 4.82 20.94 -9.44
C GLU A 220 3.81 19.91 -8.95
N ARG A 221 3.86 18.69 -9.49
CA ARG A 221 2.98 17.59 -9.07
C ARG A 221 3.18 17.24 -7.60
N LEU A 222 4.43 17.16 -7.14
CA LEU A 222 4.74 16.89 -5.74
C LEU A 222 4.15 17.98 -4.83
N GLY A 223 4.35 19.26 -5.19
CA GLY A 223 3.81 20.38 -4.43
C GLY A 223 2.29 20.40 -4.40
N SER A 224 1.65 20.02 -5.50
CA SER A 224 0.19 19.89 -5.60
C SER A 224 -0.36 18.82 -4.65
N ILE A 225 0.26 17.63 -4.63
CA ILE A 225 -0.11 16.54 -3.72
C ILE A 225 0.10 16.95 -2.26
N MET A 226 1.27 17.51 -1.92
CA MET A 226 1.59 17.95 -0.57
C MET A 226 0.63 19.02 -0.05
N SER A 227 0.19 19.93 -0.92
CA SER A 227 -0.83 20.93 -0.58
C SER A 227 -2.18 20.27 -0.27
N GLY A 228 -2.53 19.21 -1.00
CA GLY A 228 -3.70 18.40 -0.73
C GLY A 228 -3.66 17.77 0.67
N TYR A 229 -2.50 17.26 1.09
CA TYR A 229 -2.32 16.74 2.45
C TYR A 229 -2.41 17.83 3.52
N ALA A 230 -1.76 18.97 3.31
CA ALA A 230 -1.77 20.08 4.26
C ALA A 230 -3.18 20.68 4.48
N ALA A 231 -4.07 20.53 3.50
CA ALA A 231 -5.45 21.00 3.60
C ALA A 231 -6.37 20.08 4.45
N GLN A 232 -5.92 18.88 4.83
CA GLN A 232 -6.74 17.92 5.59
C GLN A 232 -6.43 18.02 7.10
N PRO A 233 -7.40 18.44 7.94
CA PRO A 233 -7.15 18.68 9.37
C PRO A 233 -6.90 17.41 10.19
N ASP A 234 -7.28 16.26 9.66
CA ASP A 234 -7.11 14.96 10.31
C ASP A 234 -5.82 14.23 9.89
N ILE A 235 -5.06 14.79 8.94
CA ILE A 235 -3.71 14.32 8.63
C ILE A 235 -2.73 14.93 9.63
N ARG A 236 -2.03 14.06 10.37
CA ARG A 236 -1.10 14.46 11.45
C ARG A 236 0.35 14.58 11.01
N GLY A 237 0.65 14.03 9.85
CA GLY A 237 1.97 14.02 9.23
C GLY A 237 1.95 13.15 7.99
N VAL A 238 2.90 13.36 7.09
CA VAL A 238 3.11 12.54 5.89
C VAL A 238 4.52 11.99 5.93
N LEU A 239 4.66 10.67 5.82
CA LEU A 239 5.96 10.02 5.76
C LEU A 239 6.34 9.74 4.31
N TYR A 240 7.37 10.41 3.82
CA TYR A 240 8.02 10.08 2.56
C TYR A 240 9.20 9.15 2.79
N MET A 241 9.32 8.12 1.97
CA MET A 241 10.42 7.16 2.01
C MET A 241 11.09 7.08 0.64
N THR A 242 12.42 7.18 0.61
CA THR A 242 13.19 7.15 -0.66
C THR A 242 14.63 6.70 -0.45
N ASP A 243 15.20 5.99 -1.42
CA ASP A 243 16.63 5.64 -1.48
C ASP A 243 17.44 6.63 -2.32
N ASP A 244 16.79 7.53 -3.05
CA ASP A 244 17.43 8.53 -3.93
C ASP A 244 17.62 9.91 -3.26
N GLN A 245 18.87 10.36 -3.17
CA GLN A 245 19.23 11.62 -2.54
C GLN A 245 18.70 12.85 -3.30
N GLN A 246 18.48 12.74 -4.61
CA GLN A 246 17.88 13.80 -5.41
C GLN A 246 16.40 13.96 -5.06
N VAL A 247 15.69 12.86 -4.91
CA VAL A 247 14.28 12.83 -4.48
C VAL A 247 14.12 13.40 -3.08
N ALA A 248 14.99 13.00 -2.14
CA ALA A 248 15.04 13.55 -0.79
C ALA A 248 15.15 15.08 -0.79
N ARG A 249 16.12 15.64 -1.51
CA ARG A 249 16.30 17.10 -1.61
C ARG A 249 15.11 17.81 -2.25
N LEU A 250 14.48 17.17 -3.23
CA LEU A 250 13.29 17.73 -3.87
C LEU A 250 12.13 17.83 -2.88
N ILE A 251 11.86 16.77 -2.09
CA ILE A 251 10.83 16.74 -1.05
C ILE A 251 11.07 17.84 -0.02
N GLU A 252 12.30 17.97 0.47
CA GLU A 252 12.69 19.03 1.42
C GLU A 252 12.48 20.43 0.82
N THR A 253 12.93 20.65 -0.42
CA THR A 253 12.79 21.94 -1.11
C THR A 253 11.32 22.33 -1.31
N VAL A 254 10.50 21.39 -1.77
CA VAL A 254 9.08 21.64 -2.03
C VAL A 254 8.31 21.86 -0.74
N SER A 255 8.55 21.05 0.31
CA SER A 255 7.88 21.21 1.61
C SER A 255 8.25 22.53 2.29
N ALA A 256 9.53 22.95 2.21
CA ALA A 256 9.99 24.24 2.73
C ALA A 256 9.34 25.41 1.99
N ARG A 257 9.26 25.34 0.65
CA ARG A 257 8.60 26.37 -0.17
C ARG A 257 7.11 26.52 0.18
N LEU A 258 6.44 25.43 0.53
CA LEU A 258 5.03 25.42 0.93
C LEU A 258 4.82 25.78 2.41
N GLY A 259 5.88 25.90 3.21
CA GLY A 259 5.78 26.20 4.64
C GLY A 259 5.21 25.05 5.49
N ILE A 260 5.35 23.80 5.03
CA ILE A 260 4.75 22.61 5.65
C ILE A 260 5.81 21.58 6.09
N SER A 261 7.07 21.99 6.25
CA SER A 261 8.16 21.07 6.61
C SER A 261 7.86 20.26 7.88
N GLU A 262 7.16 20.83 8.85
CA GLU A 262 6.77 20.13 10.09
C GLU A 262 5.72 19.02 9.87
N LEU A 263 4.95 19.09 8.78
CA LEU A 263 4.01 18.04 8.38
C LEU A 263 4.73 16.88 7.67
N ILE A 264 5.89 17.14 7.07
CA ILE A 264 6.57 16.20 6.18
C ILE A 264 7.73 15.54 6.91
N HIS A 265 7.61 14.24 7.13
CA HIS A 265 8.69 13.40 7.62
C HIS A 265 9.36 12.69 6.45
N LEU A 266 10.67 12.85 6.30
CA LEU A 266 11.44 12.17 5.25
C LEU A 266 12.34 11.10 5.88
N GLN A 267 12.19 9.86 5.43
CA GLN A 267 13.04 8.75 5.81
C GLN A 267 13.83 8.24 4.60
N ARG A 268 15.15 8.36 4.68
CA ARG A 268 16.06 7.70 3.72
C ARG A 268 16.04 6.19 3.98
N ILE A 269 15.88 5.40 2.94
CA ILE A 269 15.99 3.93 2.99
C ILE A 269 17.23 3.50 2.22
N GLY A 270 18.19 2.86 2.88
CA GLY A 270 19.48 2.46 2.32
C GLY A 270 20.22 1.48 3.22
#